data_AF-A0A949HME0-F1
#
_entry.id   AF-A0A949HME0-F1
#
_cell.length_a   1.000
_cell.length_b   1.000
_cell.length_c   1.000
_cell.angle_alpha   90.00
_cell.angle_beta   90.00
_cell.angle_gamma   90.00
#
_symmetry.space_group_name_H-M   'P 1'
#
loop_
_entity.id
_entity.type
_entity.pdbx_description
1 polymer ?
#
loop_
_entity_poly.entity_id
_entity_poly.type
_entity_poly.pdbx_seq_one_letter_code
_entity_poly.pdbx_strand_id
1 'polypeptide(L)'
;MKPWHYFASFLVPILAALGLALGGPCAWLTVLGVFIAIPTLDALLGVQDGNLDESAVLEARSKTLYSLILYAHLPIQILLILYLGFVWNSTSQPAWVRTGWVLSV
;
A
#
# COMPACT_ATOMS: atom_id res chain seq x y z
N MET A 1 8.69 -11.53 -15.09
CA MET A 1 8.24 -10.13 -14.87
C MET A 1 9.42 -9.27 -14.44
N LYS A 2 9.48 -7.99 -14.85
CA LYS A 2 10.55 -7.08 -14.38
C LYS A 2 10.28 -6.71 -12.91
N PRO A 3 11.28 -6.77 -12.02
CA PRO A 3 11.11 -6.55 -10.58
C PRO A 3 10.48 -5.19 -10.22
N TRP A 4 10.63 -4.19 -11.11
CA TRP A 4 10.07 -2.85 -10.94
C TRP A 4 8.54 -2.81 -10.76
N HIS A 5 7.82 -3.79 -11.30
CA HIS A 5 6.35 -3.85 -11.16
C HIS A 5 5.92 -4.11 -9.72
N TYR A 6 6.77 -4.75 -8.91
CA TYR A 6 6.45 -5.03 -7.51
C TYR A 6 6.59 -3.79 -6.62
N PHE A 7 7.26 -2.72 -7.07
CA PHE A 7 7.22 -1.47 -6.32
C PHE A 7 5.84 -0.82 -6.34
N ALA A 8 4.97 -1.16 -7.29
CA ALA A 8 3.59 -0.70 -7.29
C ALA A 8 2.84 -1.16 -6.02
N SER A 9 3.24 -2.27 -5.39
CA SER A 9 2.63 -2.71 -4.13
C SER A 9 2.89 -1.74 -2.97
N PHE A 10 3.97 -0.94 -3.05
CA PHE A 10 4.25 0.11 -2.06
C PHE A 10 3.42 1.37 -2.24
N LEU A 11 2.60 1.48 -3.30
CA LEU A 11 1.70 2.61 -3.49
C LEU A 11 0.74 2.74 -2.30
N VAL A 12 0.16 1.64 -1.84
CA VAL A 12 -0.78 1.62 -0.70
C VAL A 12 -0.13 2.14 0.60
N PRO A 13 1.01 1.61 1.07
CA PRO A 13 1.65 2.14 2.27
C PRO A 13 2.14 3.59 2.12
N ILE A 14 2.51 4.04 0.91
CA ILE A 14 2.84 5.45 0.67
C ILE A 14 1.60 6.34 0.84
N LEU A 15 0.46 5.95 0.26
CA LEU A 15 -0.80 6.68 0.43
C LEU A 15 -1.23 6.72 1.90
N ALA A 16 -1.03 5.64 2.65
CA ALA A 16 -1.28 5.59 4.09
C ALA A 16 -0.40 6.56 4.86
N ALA A 17 0.91 6.56 4.60
CA ALA A 17 1.84 7.50 5.21
C ALA A 17 1.47 8.96 4.91
N LEU A 18 1.11 9.27 3.65
CA LEU A 18 0.67 10.62 3.25
C LEU A 18 -0.64 11.02 3.92
N GLY A 19 -1.60 10.10 4.02
CA GLY A 19 -2.87 10.35 4.68
C GLY A 19 -2.71 10.65 6.18
N LEU A 20 -1.83 9.90 6.85
CA LEU A 20 -1.44 10.15 8.24
C LEU A 20 -0.73 11.51 8.40
N ALA A 21 0.22 11.83 7.52
CA ALA A 21 1.04 13.03 7.61
C ALA A 21 0.26 14.33 7.34
N LEU A 22 -0.60 14.33 6.32
CA LEU A 22 -1.31 15.52 5.86
C LEU A 22 -2.64 15.72 6.59
N GLY A 23 -3.28 14.63 7.05
CA GLY A 23 -4.58 14.68 7.70
C GLY A 23 -5.69 15.27 6.82
N GLY A 24 -6.76 15.76 7.44
CA GLY A 24 -7.88 16.39 6.73
C GLY A 24 -8.44 15.48 5.62
N PRO A 25 -8.77 16.01 4.43
CA PRO A 25 -9.24 15.21 3.30
C PRO A 25 -8.23 14.15 2.84
N CYS A 26 -6.93 14.40 3.02
CA CYS A 26 -5.88 13.48 2.61
C CYS A 26 -5.88 12.18 3.42
N ALA A 27 -6.52 12.15 4.59
CA ALA A 27 -6.69 10.91 5.37
C ALA A 27 -7.44 9.80 4.62
N TRP A 28 -8.10 10.13 3.51
CA TRP A 28 -8.85 9.19 2.67
C TRP A 28 -8.09 8.74 1.43
N LEU A 29 -6.84 9.19 1.23
CA LEU A 29 -6.05 8.86 0.04
C LEU A 29 -5.89 7.35 -0.17
N THR A 30 -5.66 6.58 0.88
CA THR A 30 -5.55 5.11 0.79
C THR A 30 -6.85 4.48 0.35
N VAL A 31 -7.97 4.90 0.94
CA VAL A 31 -9.31 4.39 0.59
C VAL A 31 -9.63 4.70 -0.87
N LEU A 32 -9.44 5.95 -1.30
CA LEU A 32 -9.65 6.35 -2.69
C LEU A 32 -8.69 5.63 -3.63
N GLY A 33 -7.43 5.44 -3.21
CA GLY A 33 -6.42 4.73 -3.98
C GLY A 33 -6.80 3.27 -4.22
N VAL A 34 -7.17 2.55 -3.16
CA VAL A 34 -7.44 1.10 -3.20
C VAL A 34 -8.80 0.80 -3.81
N PHE A 35 -9.84 1.58 -3.52
CA PHE A 35 -11.20 1.26 -3.95
C PHE A 35 -11.64 1.98 -5.23
N ILE A 36 -10.93 3.02 -5.67
CA ILE A 36 -11.27 3.76 -6.88
C ILE A 36 -10.11 3.73 -7.87
N ALA A 37 -8.94 4.25 -7.49
CA ALA A 37 -7.85 4.44 -8.43
C ALA A 37 -7.30 3.11 -8.98
N ILE A 38 -6.98 2.14 -8.10
CA ILE A 38 -6.45 0.84 -8.50
C ILE A 38 -7.45 0.07 -9.40
N PRO A 39 -8.73 -0.11 -9.02
CA PRO A 39 -9.71 -0.77 -9.89
C PRO A 39 -9.91 -0.07 -11.22
N THR A 40 -9.90 1.27 -11.24
CA THR A 40 -10.03 2.05 -12.48
C THR A 40 -8.82 1.84 -13.39
N LEU A 41 -7.61 1.85 -12.83
CA LEU A 41 -6.39 1.58 -13.58
C LEU A 41 -6.37 0.15 -14.13
N ASP A 42 -6.79 -0.82 -13.33
CA ASP A 42 -6.86 -2.22 -13.74
C ASP A 42 -7.86 -2.40 -14.91
N ALA A 43 -9.03 -1.78 -14.82
CA ALA A 43 -10.02 -1.78 -15.90
C ALA A 43 -9.53 -1.11 -17.19
N LEU A 44 -8.71 -0.05 -17.08
CA LEU A 44 -8.15 0.66 -18.24
C LEU A 44 -6.97 -0.07 -18.89
N LEU A 45 -6.13 -0.73 -18.08
CA LEU A 45 -4.91 -1.42 -18.54
C LEU A 45 -5.19 -2.84 -19.05
N GLY A 46 -6.31 -3.44 -18.62
CA GLY A 46 -6.71 -4.79 -18.98
C GLY A 46 -5.99 -5.86 -18.16
N VAL A 47 -6.69 -6.95 -17.88
CA VAL A 47 -6.17 -8.07 -17.10
C VAL A 47 -5.30 -8.97 -17.99
N GLN A 48 -4.13 -9.38 -17.51
CA GLN A 48 -3.39 -10.49 -18.11
C GLN A 48 -3.87 -11.79 -17.45
N ASP A 49 -4.77 -12.53 -18.10
CA ASP A 49 -5.42 -13.75 -17.59
C ASP A 49 -4.50 -14.98 -17.47
N GLY A 50 -3.19 -14.80 -17.58
CA GLY A 50 -2.21 -15.89 -17.45
C GLY A 50 -1.70 -15.99 -16.03
N ASN A 51 -2.16 -16.99 -15.28
CA ASN A 51 -1.42 -17.42 -14.09
C ASN A 51 0.02 -17.77 -14.51
N LEU A 52 1.00 -17.36 -13.71
CA LEU A 52 2.40 -17.72 -13.98
C LEU A 52 2.54 -19.24 -13.96
N ASP A 53 3.21 -19.76 -14.98
CA ASP A 53 3.56 -21.18 -15.06
C ASP A 53 4.42 -21.56 -13.84
N GLU A 54 4.28 -22.79 -13.34
CA GLU A 54 4.84 -23.20 -12.04
C GLU A 54 6.38 -23.03 -11.99
N SER A 55 7.02 -23.20 -13.16
CA SER A 55 8.44 -22.95 -13.39
C SER A 55 8.83 -21.46 -13.24
N ALA A 56 7.99 -20.54 -13.69
CA ALA A 56 8.21 -19.10 -13.58
C ALA A 56 8.01 -18.58 -12.14
N VAL A 57 7.14 -19.23 -11.35
CA VAL A 57 6.96 -18.93 -9.92
C VAL A 57 8.21 -19.31 -9.13
N LEU A 58 8.80 -20.48 -9.39
CA LEU A 58 10.06 -20.92 -8.78
C LEU A 58 11.23 -19.98 -9.13
N GLU A 59 11.31 -19.53 -10.38
CA GLU A 59 12.33 -18.57 -10.83
C GLU A 59 12.13 -17.18 -10.21
N ALA A 60 10.89 -16.74 -10.01
CA ALA A 60 10.62 -15.49 -9.29
C ALA A 60 11.03 -15.64 -7.82
N ARG A 61 10.67 -16.74 -7.16
CA ARG A 61 10.98 -16.97 -5.74
C ARG A 61 12.48 -17.08 -5.44
N SER A 62 13.29 -17.47 -6.44
CA SER A 62 14.76 -17.56 -6.29
C SER A 62 15.47 -16.21 -6.29
N LYS A 63 14.83 -15.11 -6.74
CA LYS A 63 15.49 -13.80 -6.79
C LYS A 63 15.34 -13.08 -5.46
N THR A 64 16.47 -12.74 -4.85
CA THR A 64 16.60 -12.06 -3.56
C THR A 64 15.77 -10.77 -3.48
N LEU A 65 15.63 -10.03 -4.59
CA LEU A 65 14.88 -8.78 -4.63
C LEU A 65 13.38 -8.99 -4.32
N TYR A 66 12.76 -10.08 -4.79
CA TYR A 66 11.36 -10.36 -4.47
C TYR A 66 11.18 -10.68 -2.98
N SER A 67 12.07 -11.49 -2.42
CA SER A 67 12.09 -11.77 -0.99
C SER A 67 12.31 -10.48 -0.18
N LEU A 68 13.20 -9.59 -0.62
CA LEU A 68 13.43 -8.31 0.04
C LEU A 68 12.19 -7.42 0.02
N ILE A 69 11.53 -7.28 -1.13
CA ILE A 69 10.28 -6.51 -1.25
C ILE A 69 9.21 -7.09 -0.33
N LEU A 70 9.03 -8.41 -0.36
CA LEU A 70 8.06 -9.10 0.50
C LEU A 70 8.34 -8.83 1.97
N TYR A 71 9.58 -9.05 2.42
CA TYR A 71 9.96 -8.83 3.81
C TYR A 71 9.96 -7.37 4.22
N ALA A 72 10.11 -6.42 3.29
CA ALA A 72 10.02 -4.99 3.59
C ALA A 72 8.60 -4.54 3.94
N HIS A 73 7.54 -5.25 3.51
CA HIS A 73 6.17 -4.88 3.86
C HIS A 73 5.90 -5.01 5.37
N LEU A 74 6.49 -6.02 6.02
CA LEU A 74 6.29 -6.25 7.45
C LEU A 74 6.79 -5.06 8.32
N PRO A 75 8.06 -4.62 8.24
CA PRO A 75 8.52 -3.45 9.00
C PRO A 75 7.80 -2.18 8.58
N ILE A 76 7.46 -1.99 7.29
CA ILE A 76 6.70 -0.82 6.84
C ILE A 76 5.32 -0.78 7.52
N GLN A 77 4.62 -1.90 7.60
CA GLN A 77 3.32 -1.99 8.26
C GLN A 77 3.43 -1.66 9.76
N ILE A 78 4.45 -2.19 10.43
CA ILE A 78 4.72 -1.87 11.84
C ILE A 78 4.98 -0.37 12.02
N LEU A 79 5.78 0.23 11.14
CA LEU A 79 6.07 1.67 11.17
C LEU A 79 4.82 2.52 10.95
N LEU A 80 3.91 2.12 10.05
CA LEU A 80 2.64 2.82 9.83
C LEU A 80 1.73 2.79 11.07
N ILE A 81 1.66 1.64 11.77
CA ILE A 81 0.90 1.52 13.02
C ILE A 81 1.50 2.42 14.10
N LEU A 82 2.83 2.42 14.25
CA LEU A 82 3.51 3.30 15.19
C LEU A 82 3.32 4.78 14.83
N TYR A 83 3.35 5.10 13.53
CA TYR A 83 3.14 6.45 13.05
C TYR A 83 1.71 6.95 13.28
N LEU A 84 0.71 6.08 13.07
CA LEU A 84 -0.67 6.35 13.47
C LEU A 84 -0.76 6.66 14.96
N GLY A 85 -0.15 5.83 15.81
CA GLY A 85 -0.12 6.06 17.26
C GLY A 85 0.53 7.40 17.63
N PHE A 86 1.62 7.77 16.96
CA PHE A 86 2.29 9.06 17.14
C PHE A 86 1.37 10.23 16.75
N VAL A 87 0.83 10.23 15.52
CA VAL A 87 -0.06 11.29 15.03
C VAL A 87 -1.33 11.41 15.89
N TRP A 88 -1.89 10.28 16.34
CA TRP A 88 -3.06 10.26 17.20
C TRP A 88 -2.84 11.01 18.53
N ASN A 89 -1.64 10.89 19.10
CA ASN A 89 -1.29 11.56 20.35
C ASN A 89 -0.84 13.01 20.13
N SER A 90 -0.28 13.33 18.96
CA SER A 90 0.27 14.65 18.65
C SER A 90 -0.72 15.61 17.99
N THR A 91 -1.89 15.16 17.54
CA THR A 91 -2.82 16.01 16.79
C THR A 91 -4.27 15.77 17.18
N SER A 92 -5.04 16.85 17.37
CA SER A 92 -6.49 16.77 17.54
C SER A 92 -7.17 16.99 16.19
N GLN A 93 -7.63 15.90 15.58
CA GLN A 93 -8.42 15.92 14.34
C GLN A 93 -9.86 15.47 14.60
N PRO A 94 -10.83 15.89 13.77
CA PRO A 94 -12.22 15.46 13.87
C PRO A 94 -12.36 13.95 13.57
N ALA A 95 -13.45 13.35 14.04
CA ALA A 95 -13.66 11.90 13.97
C ALA A 95 -13.56 11.33 12.54
N TRP A 96 -14.07 12.05 11.54
CA TRP A 96 -14.02 11.60 10.15
C TRP A 96 -12.59 11.47 9.59
N VAL A 97 -11.66 12.31 10.02
CA VAL A 97 -10.23 12.19 9.65
C VAL A 97 -9.62 10.97 10.33
N ARG A 98 -9.94 10.75 11.61
CA ARG A 98 -9.46 9.60 12.38
C ARG A 98 -9.94 8.28 11.79
N THR A 99 -11.18 8.23 11.29
CA THR A 99 -11.70 7.06 10.57
C THR A 99 -10.87 6.78 9.31
N GLY A 100 -10.56 7.81 8.52
CA GLY A 100 -9.69 7.67 7.35
C GLY A 100 -8.32 7.09 7.69
N TRP A 101 -7.71 7.58 8.79
CA TRP A 101 -6.44 7.05 9.29
C TRP A 101 -6.51 5.58 9.72
N VAL A 102 -7.56 5.19 10.45
CA VAL A 102 -7.76 3.79 10.89
C VAL A 102 -8.01 2.87 9.71
N LEU A 103 -8.72 3.32 8.67
CA LEU A 103 -8.95 2.53 7.46
C LEU A 103 -7.70 2.42 6.56
N SER A 104 -6.68 3.24 6.80
CA SER A 104 -5.46 3.29 5.99
C SER A 104 -4.34 2.38 6.48
N VAL A 105 -4.41 1.91 7.73
CA VAL A 105 -3.35 1.14 8.40
C VAL A 105 -3.90 -0.17 8.92
#